data_AF-E2BK88-F1
#
_entry.id   AF-E2BK88-F1
#
_cell.length_a   1.000
_cell.length_b   1.000
_cell.length_c   1.000
_cell.angle_alpha   90.00
_cell.angle_beta   90.00
_cell.angle_gamma   90.00
#
_symmetry.space_group_name_H-M   'P 1'
#
loop_
_entity.id
_entity.type
_entity.pdbx_description
1 polymer ?
#
loop_
_entity_poly.entity_id
_entity_poly.type
_entity_poly.pdbx_seq_one_letter_code
_entity_poly.pdbx_strand_id
1 'polypeptide(L)'
;MNTLYAHKKAVPYFGEPIKVGRIKFGDGKQTLEHTIPYKWFKVPIIGTNTKGNVYYEVILNQKLENKPEVSKIEVTFDNIPGKTFVIREY
;
A
#
# COMPACT_ATOMS: atom_id res chain seq x y z
N MET A 1 5.39 11.78 2.49
CA MET A 1 4.86 10.90 3.55
C MET A 1 3.43 11.34 3.87
N ASN A 2 2.47 11.06 2.98
CA ASN A 2 1.07 11.50 3.17
C ASN A 2 0.02 10.68 2.39
N THR A 3 0.44 9.69 1.59
CA THR A 3 -0.46 8.87 0.77
C THR A 3 -1.34 7.95 1.61
N LEU A 4 -0.88 7.47 2.77
CA LEU A 4 -1.72 6.64 3.66
C LEU A 4 -2.91 7.42 4.25
N TYR A 5 -2.71 8.70 4.58
CA TYR A 5 -3.77 9.62 4.97
C TYR A 5 -4.67 10.04 3.80
N ALA A 6 -4.14 10.08 2.57
CA ALA A 6 -4.91 10.42 1.38
C ALA A 6 -6.01 9.38 1.10
N HIS A 7 -5.79 8.11 1.46
CA HIS A 7 -6.82 7.07 1.37
C HIS A 7 -7.68 7.03 2.65
N LYS A 8 -8.40 8.14 2.89
CA LYS A 8 -9.35 8.38 4.00
C LYS A 8 -10.33 7.24 4.27
N LYS A 9 -10.54 6.32 3.33
CA LYS A 9 -11.42 5.15 3.49
C LYS A 9 -10.78 3.99 4.27
N ALA A 10 -9.46 3.82 4.22
CA ALA A 10 -8.78 2.70 4.88
C ALA A 10 -8.36 3.03 6.34
N VAL A 11 -8.06 4.31 6.60
CA VAL A 11 -7.64 4.85 7.90
C VAL A 11 -8.63 4.55 9.03
N PRO A 12 -9.96 4.75 8.88
CA PRO A 12 -10.92 4.50 9.96
C PRO A 12 -10.96 3.04 10.43
N TYR A 13 -10.67 2.07 9.57
CA TYR A 13 -10.71 0.65 9.93
C TYR A 13 -9.61 0.26 10.93
N PHE A 14 -8.48 0.99 10.96
CA PHE A 14 -7.42 0.78 11.94
C PHE A 14 -7.75 1.39 13.30
N GLY A 15 -8.62 2.41 13.34
CA GLY A 15 -8.89 3.21 14.53
C GLY A 15 -7.80 4.26 14.78
N GLU A 16 -8.19 5.39 15.37
CA GLU A 16 -7.28 6.50 15.70
C GLU A 16 -6.83 6.42 17.17
N PRO A 17 -5.60 6.83 17.52
CA PRO A 17 -4.53 7.28 16.62
C PRO A 17 -3.83 6.13 15.88
N ILE A 18 -3.29 6.43 14.70
CA ILE A 18 -2.52 5.48 13.89
C ILE A 18 -1.03 5.71 14.07
N LYS A 19 -0.29 4.63 14.32
CA LYS A 19 1.17 4.58 14.32
C LYS A 19 1.67 3.87 13.07
N VAL A 20 2.61 4.50 12.38
CA VAL A 20 3.25 3.97 11.18
C VAL A 20 4.59 3.36 11.56
N GLY A 21 4.79 2.10 11.20
CA GLY A 21 6.05 1.38 11.41
C GLY A 21 7.08 1.69 10.32
N ARG A 22 8.27 1.10 10.45
CA ARG A 22 9.35 1.24 9.47
C ARG A 22 8.93 0.68 8.11
N ILE A 23 9.05 1.49 7.07
CA ILE A 23 8.80 1.10 5.69
C ILE A 23 9.82 0.04 5.28
N LYS A 24 9.34 -1.08 4.74
CA LYS A 24 10.15 -2.14 4.13
C LYS A 24 9.94 -2.09 2.61
N PHE A 25 11.02 -2.13 1.85
CA PHE A 25 10.98 -2.21 0.40
C PHE A 25 11.40 -3.61 -0.04
N GLY A 26 10.85 -4.09 -1.15
CA GLY A 26 11.24 -5.35 -1.75
C GLY A 26 10.62 -5.55 -3.12
N ASP A 27 11.11 -6.53 -3.84
CA ASP A 27 10.41 -7.11 -4.97
C ASP A 27 9.18 -7.81 -4.37
N GLY A 28 7.97 -7.29 -4.63
CA GLY A 28 6.74 -7.90 -4.12
C GLY A 28 6.53 -9.31 -4.68
N LYS A 29 5.30 -9.82 -4.62
CA LYS A 29 5.00 -11.02 -5.42
C LYS A 29 5.22 -10.65 -6.89
N GLN A 30 6.23 -11.27 -7.51
CA GLN A 30 6.49 -11.13 -8.93
C GLN A 30 5.31 -11.75 -9.67
N THR A 31 4.32 -10.94 -10.05
CA THR A 31 3.23 -11.37 -10.90
C THR A 31 3.72 -11.26 -12.33
N LEU A 32 3.64 -12.37 -13.07
CA LEU A 32 4.09 -12.50 -14.46
C LEU A 32 3.42 -11.49 -15.43
N GLU A 33 2.44 -10.71 -14.96
CA GLU A 33 1.64 -9.77 -15.74
C GLU A 33 2.27 -8.37 -15.90
N HIS A 34 3.35 -8.04 -15.20
CA HIS A 34 3.95 -6.71 -15.30
C HIS A 34 5.08 -6.66 -16.34
N THR A 35 4.77 -6.07 -17.49
CA THR A 35 5.76 -5.73 -18.54
C THR A 35 6.63 -4.52 -18.18
N ILE A 36 6.29 -3.80 -17.10
CA ILE A 36 6.91 -2.54 -16.66
C ILE A 36 7.57 -2.77 -15.29
N PRO A 37 8.78 -2.24 -15.04
CA PRO A 37 9.41 -2.34 -13.72
C PRO A 37 8.53 -1.68 -12.65
N TYR A 38 8.27 -2.45 -11.59
CA TYR A 38 7.49 -2.01 -10.42
C TYR A 38 8.24 -2.37 -9.13
N LYS A 39 7.97 -1.61 -8.06
CA LYS A 39 8.51 -1.87 -6.72
C LYS A 39 7.40 -1.88 -5.68
N TRP A 40 7.52 -2.77 -4.70
CA TRP A 40 6.59 -2.84 -3.59
C TRP A 40 7.18 -2.24 -2.32
N PHE A 41 6.36 -1.43 -1.64
CA PHE A 41 6.66 -0.87 -0.33
C PHE A 41 5.64 -1.35 0.67
N LYS A 42 6.09 -2.08 1.69
CA LYS A 42 5.29 -2.54 2.82
C LYS A 42 5.44 -1.56 3.98
N VAL A 43 4.32 -1.06 4.46
CA VAL A 43 4.23 -0.14 5.60
C VAL A 43 3.39 -0.82 6.69
N PRO A 44 4.00 -1.23 7.81
CA PRO A 44 3.25 -1.72 8.96
C PRO A 44 2.42 -0.58 9.57
N ILE A 45 1.16 -0.85 9.89
CA ILE A 45 0.23 0.11 10.47
C ILE A 45 -0.34 -0.47 11.75
N ILE A 46 -0.38 0.33 12.81
CA ILE A 46 -0.96 -0.03 14.10
C ILE A 46 -1.95 1.07 14.48
N GLY A 47 -3.24 0.74 14.51
CA GLY A 47 -4.26 1.60 15.10
C GLY A 47 -4.79 0.99 16.40
N THR A 48 -5.77 1.67 17.00
CA THR A 48 -6.41 1.26 18.26
C THR A 48 -7.32 0.03 18.11
N ASN A 49 -7.96 -0.13 16.95
CA ASN A 49 -8.87 -1.24 16.68
C ASN A 49 -8.12 -2.48 16.16
N THR A 50 -7.10 -2.27 15.33
CA THR A 50 -6.35 -3.36 14.72
C THR A 50 -4.99 -2.89 14.21
N LYS A 51 -4.14 -3.86 13.89
CA LYS A 51 -2.87 -3.67 13.19
C LYS A 51 -2.95 -4.35 11.82
N GLY A 52 -2.01 -4.03 10.95
CA GLY A 52 -1.95 -4.62 9.63
C GLY A 52 -0.83 -4.03 8.80
N ASN A 53 -0.94 -4.18 7.49
CA ASN A 53 0.07 -3.70 6.56
C ASN A 53 -0.59 -3.05 5.35
N VAL A 54 -0.01 -1.94 4.93
CA VAL A 54 -0.30 -1.29 3.65
C VAL A 54 0.84 -1.58 2.70
N TYR A 55 0.51 -2.03 1.50
CA TYR A 55 1.45 -2.33 0.43
C TYR A 55 1.21 -1.36 -0.70
N TYR A 56 2.24 -0.64 -1.13
CA TYR A 56 2.21 0.26 -2.28
C TYR A 56 2.95 -0.39 -3.43
N GLU A 57 2.30 -0.55 -4.57
CA GLU A 57 2.92 -0.84 -5.84
C GLU A 57 3.24 0.48 -6.54
N VAL A 58 4.51 0.71 -6.83
CA VAL A 58 4.99 1.90 -7.53
C VAL A 58 5.55 1.48 -8.87
N ILE A 59 5.02 2.05 -9.94
CA ILE A 59 5.48 1.85 -11.32
C ILE A 59 6.23 3.10 -11.79
N LEU A 60 7.13 2.93 -12.76
CA LEU A 60 7.72 4.06 -13.48
C LEU A 60 6.86 4.36 -14.70
N ASN A 61 6.18 5.51 -14.69
CA ASN A 61 5.34 5.91 -15.81
C ASN A 61 6.21 6.46 -16.95
N GLN A 62 6.45 5.64 -17.97
CA GLN A 62 7.27 6.01 -19.14
C GLN A 62 6.68 7.19 -19.94
N LYS A 63 5.36 7.41 -19.88
CA LYS A 63 4.69 8.52 -20.58
C LYS A 63 4.88 9.87 -19.86
N LEU A 64 5.22 9.84 -18.56
CA LEU A 64 5.44 11.01 -17.72
C LEU A 64 6.91 11.10 -17.29
N GLU A 65 7.84 10.96 -18.23
CA GLU A 65 9.28 11.11 -17.99
C GLU A 65 9.83 10.17 -16.89
N ASN A 66 9.32 8.94 -16.80
CA ASN A 66 9.70 7.96 -15.77
C ASN A 66 9.44 8.42 -14.33
N LYS A 67 8.41 9.26 -14.10
CA LYS A 67 8.00 9.62 -12.74
C LYS A 67 7.44 8.39 -12.01
N PRO A 68 7.82 8.17 -10.73
CA PRO A 68 7.27 7.09 -9.93
C PRO A 68 5.82 7.41 -9.56
N GLU A 69 4.93 6.47 -9.87
CA GLU A 69 3.49 6.60 -9.64
C GLU A 69 2.98 5.40 -8.85
N VAL A 70 2.12 5.64 -7.86
CA VAL A 70 1.49 4.56 -7.11
C VAL A 70 0.38 3.97 -7.98
N SER A 71 0.58 2.77 -8.49
CA SER A 71 -0.40 2.08 -9.35
C SER A 71 -1.46 1.33 -8.54
N LYS A 72 -1.05 0.78 -7.40
CA LYS A 72 -1.92 -0.07 -6.58
C LYS A 72 -1.58 0.07 -5.11
N ILE A 73 -2.62 0.02 -4.29
CA ILE A 73 -2.48 -0.03 -2.84
C ILE A 73 -3.26 -1.22 -2.32
N GLU A 74 -2.61 -2.06 -1.54
CA GLU A 74 -3.25 -3.17 -0.85
C GLU A 74 -3.20 -2.95 0.65
N VAL A 75 -4.32 -3.17 1.33
CA VAL A 75 -4.41 -3.04 2.79
C VAL A 75 -4.86 -4.36 3.37
N THR A 76 -4.11 -4.83 4.36
CA THR A 76 -4.39 -6.06 5.12
C THR A 76 -4.58 -5.72 6.57
N PHE A 77 -5.48 -6.44 7.23
CA PHE A 77 -5.81 -6.25 8.64
C PHE A 77 -5.63 -7.57 9.39
N ASP A 78 -4.93 -7.55 10.52
CA ASP A 78 -4.67 -8.76 11.32
C ASP A 78 -5.95 -9.36 11.90
N ASN A 79 -6.96 -8.52 12.19
CA ASN A 79 -8.25 -8.95 12.70
C ASN A 79 -9.19 -9.54 11.62
N ILE A 80 -8.83 -9.43 10.33
CA ILE A 80 -9.59 -10.01 9.22
C ILE A 80 -8.62 -10.75 8.27
N PRO A 81 -8.03 -11.87 8.73
CA PRO A 81 -7.05 -12.60 7.95
C PRO A 81 -7.64 -13.08 6.62
N GLY A 82 -6.84 -13.08 5.57
CA GLY A 82 -7.24 -13.52 4.23
C GLY A 82 -8.04 -12.49 3.42
N LYS A 83 -8.49 -11.37 4.01
CA LYS A 83 -9.07 -10.26 3.26
C LYS A 83 -8.03 -9.18 2.98
N THR A 84 -7.97 -8.75 1.73
CA THR A 84 -7.13 -7.66 1.27
C THR A 84 -8.00 -6.63 0.58
N PHE A 85 -7.91 -5.38 1.01
CA PHE A 85 -8.59 -4.27 0.35
C PHE A 85 -7.65 -3.71 -0.70
N VAL A 86 -8.12 -3.64 -1.94
CA VAL A 86 -7.32 -3.17 -3.07
C VAL A 86 -7.88 -1.82 -3.52
N ILE A 87 -7.02 -0.83 -3.62
CA ILE A 87 -7.31 0.49 -4.16
C ILE A 87 -6.46 0.65 -5.43
N ARG A 88 -7.13 0.90 -6.55
CA ARG A 88 -6.54 1.25 -7.84
C ARG A 88 -7.16 2.57 -8.27
N GLU A 89 -6.35 3.55 -8.62
CA GLU A 89 -6.82 4.71 -9.36
C GLU A 89 -6.86 4.27 -10.84
N TYR A 90 -8.05 4.29 -11.44
CA TYR A 90 -8.28 4.00 -12.87
C TYR A 90 -8.38 5.31 -13.64
#